data_AF-A0A2E7CNM5-F1
#
_entry.id   AF-A0A2E7CNM5-F1
#
_cell.length_a   1.000
_cell.length_b   1.000
_cell.length_c   1.000
_cell.angle_alpha   90.00
_cell.angle_beta   90.00
_cell.angle_gamma   90.00
#
_symmetry.space_group_name_H-M   'P 1'
#
loop_
_entity.id
_entity.type
_entity.pdbx_description
1 polymer ?
#
loop_
_entity_poly.entity_id
_entity_poly.type
_entity_poly.pdbx_seq_one_letter_code
_entity_poly.pdbx_strand_id
1 'polypeptide(L)'
;MGKKKSRAAGINKKDLTERLAYRAGIPKVRAAEYINTLTHIISDALLSGKKVTISDFGTFTLSTRSAFKGYDPSNNKTIQVPRRIIPVFRAGKMLKNALNLPMLRNISLTQPQQIRAEFTRLVDPSDENLLVAQNYLIQLDDAKPITATNVEIEHQEEYSDSNSKELKKGVRSIRINFPEHLLEKKSKLQIQNPPQDLSGNRSETPIFWPRK
;
A
#
# COMPACT_ATOMS: atom_id res chain seq x y z
N MET A 1 -12.08 -17.45 25.52
CA MET A 1 -12.94 -16.46 24.82
C MET A 1 -12.08 -15.68 23.82
N GLY A 2 -11.99 -16.14 22.56
CA GLY A 2 -11.15 -15.48 21.55
C GLY A 2 -11.80 -14.20 21.04
N LYS A 3 -11.14 -13.05 21.21
CA LYS A 3 -11.59 -11.77 20.65
C LYS A 3 -11.71 -11.91 19.12
N LYS A 4 -12.93 -11.91 18.59
CA LYS A 4 -13.18 -11.82 17.14
C LYS A 4 -12.56 -10.50 16.65
N LYS A 5 -11.48 -10.59 15.87
CA LYS A 5 -11.00 -9.47 15.04
C LYS A 5 -12.19 -8.96 14.22
N SER A 6 -12.61 -7.72 14.43
CA SER A 6 -13.58 -7.08 13.54
C SER A 6 -12.98 -7.07 12.14
N ARG A 7 -13.62 -7.75 11.19
CA ARG A 7 -13.31 -7.55 9.77
C ARG A 7 -13.65 -6.10 9.45
N ALA A 8 -12.69 -5.35 8.89
CA ALA A 8 -12.98 -4.03 8.33
C ALA A 8 -14.17 -4.16 7.34
N ALA A 9 -15.14 -3.26 7.45
CA ALA A 9 -16.34 -3.29 6.63
C ALA A 9 -15.97 -3.22 5.14
N GLY A 10 -16.45 -4.20 4.35
CA GLY A 10 -16.22 -4.23 2.91
C GLY A 10 -16.96 -3.06 2.22
N ILE A 11 -16.38 -2.57 1.12
CA ILE A 11 -17.00 -1.53 0.28
C ILE A 11 -17.97 -2.22 -0.69
N ASN A 12 -19.23 -1.75 -0.75
CA ASN A 12 -20.24 -2.21 -1.71
C ASN A 12 -20.52 -1.15 -2.80
N LYS A 13 -21.45 -1.45 -3.71
CA LYS A 13 -21.81 -0.55 -4.82
C LYS A 13 -22.37 0.80 -4.38
N LYS A 14 -23.14 0.84 -3.29
CA LYS A 14 -23.66 2.09 -2.71
C LYS A 14 -22.49 2.95 -2.22
N ASP A 15 -21.56 2.36 -1.49
CA ASP A 15 -20.36 3.06 -1.01
C ASP A 15 -19.52 3.61 -2.18
N LEU A 16 -19.35 2.82 -3.25
CA LEU A 16 -18.65 3.26 -4.47
C LEU A 16 -19.35 4.45 -5.13
N THR A 17 -20.68 4.42 -5.21
CA THR A 17 -21.49 5.50 -5.80
C THR A 17 -21.32 6.79 -5.03
N GLU A 18 -21.41 6.74 -3.70
CA GLU A 18 -21.28 7.92 -2.84
C GLU A 18 -19.87 8.52 -2.92
N ARG A 19 -18.84 7.66 -2.88
CA ARG A 19 -17.44 8.09 -3.01
C ARG A 19 -17.15 8.69 -4.38
N LEU A 20 -17.67 8.10 -5.44
CA LEU A 20 -17.50 8.61 -6.80
C LEU A 20 -18.20 9.95 -6.98
N ALA A 21 -19.46 10.07 -6.54
CA ALA A 21 -20.23 11.31 -6.59
C ALA A 21 -19.50 12.45 -5.88
N TYR A 22 -19.01 12.18 -4.66
CA TYR A 22 -18.23 13.15 -3.88
C TYR A 22 -16.94 13.56 -4.58
N ARG A 23 -16.10 12.59 -5.00
CA ARG A 23 -14.79 12.89 -5.60
C ARG A 23 -14.87 13.56 -6.97
N ALA A 24 -15.87 13.20 -7.77
CA ALA A 24 -16.06 13.75 -9.11
C ALA A 24 -16.94 15.01 -9.13
N GLY A 25 -17.54 15.40 -7.99
CA GLY A 25 -18.45 16.55 -7.93
C GLY A 25 -19.71 16.36 -8.77
N ILE A 26 -20.18 15.12 -8.94
CA ILE A 26 -21.34 14.79 -9.77
C ILE A 26 -22.52 14.30 -8.92
N PRO A 27 -23.77 14.42 -9.41
CA PRO A 27 -24.92 13.85 -8.72
C PRO A 27 -24.78 12.33 -8.52
N LYS A 28 -25.27 11.82 -7.38
CA LYS A 28 -25.24 10.38 -7.05
C LYS A 28 -25.87 9.50 -8.14
N VAL A 29 -26.91 10.00 -8.80
CA VAL A 29 -27.58 9.29 -9.91
C VAL A 29 -26.60 9.05 -11.06
N ARG A 30 -25.87 10.08 -11.51
CA ARG A 30 -24.85 9.94 -12.55
C ARG A 30 -23.69 9.04 -12.13
N ALA A 31 -23.25 9.14 -10.87
CA ALA A 31 -22.21 8.26 -10.34
C ALA A 31 -22.64 6.78 -10.40
N ALA A 32 -23.90 6.48 -10.06
CA ALA A 32 -24.44 5.12 -10.14
C ALA A 32 -24.49 4.62 -11.58
N GLU A 33 -24.92 5.48 -12.52
CA GLU A 33 -24.92 5.19 -13.95
C GLU A 33 -23.51 4.86 -14.46
N TYR A 34 -22.50 5.68 -14.14
CA TYR A 34 -21.13 5.44 -14.56
C TYR A 34 -20.55 4.13 -14.02
N ILE A 35 -20.84 3.78 -12.77
CA ILE A 35 -20.41 2.49 -12.21
C ILE A 35 -21.05 1.34 -12.97
N ASN A 36 -22.36 1.41 -13.27
CA ASN A 36 -23.05 0.39 -14.05
C ASN A 36 -22.44 0.25 -15.45
N THR A 37 -22.31 1.36 -16.16
CA THR A 37 -21.76 1.41 -17.52
C THR A 37 -20.35 0.82 -17.55
N LEU A 38 -19.49 1.19 -16.59
CA LEU A 38 -18.13 0.63 -16.51
C LEU A 38 -18.15 -0.89 -16.33
N THR A 39 -18.98 -1.41 -15.41
CA THR A 39 -19.06 -2.86 -15.19
C THR A 39 -19.63 -3.61 -16.38
N HIS A 40 -20.57 -3.02 -17.12
CA HIS A 40 -21.12 -3.60 -18.36
C HIS A 40 -20.06 -3.66 -19.46
N ILE A 41 -19.35 -2.56 -19.70
CA ILE A 41 -18.27 -2.50 -20.71
C ILE A 41 -17.20 -3.58 -20.44
N ILE A 42 -16.80 -3.77 -19.18
CA ILE A 42 -15.84 -4.82 -18.80
C ILE A 42 -16.42 -6.22 -19.08
N SER A 43 -17.66 -6.46 -18.71
CA SER A 43 -18.35 -7.73 -18.96
C SER A 43 -18.43 -8.05 -20.46
N ASP A 44 -18.88 -7.10 -21.28
CA ASP A 44 -19.05 -7.28 -22.73
C ASP A 44 -17.72 -7.58 -23.44
N ALA A 45 -16.66 -6.88 -23.03
CA ALA A 45 -15.31 -7.14 -23.53
C ALA A 45 -14.85 -8.56 -23.18
N LEU A 46 -15.04 -9.01 -21.94
CA LEU A 46 -14.66 -10.35 -21.50
C LEU A 46 -15.50 -11.44 -22.19
N LEU A 47 -16.81 -11.24 -22.37
CA LEU A 47 -17.68 -12.15 -23.11
C LEU A 47 -17.26 -12.29 -24.58
N SER A 48 -16.72 -11.21 -25.15
CA SER A 48 -16.15 -11.19 -26.51
C SER A 48 -14.73 -11.77 -26.59
N GLY A 49 -14.20 -12.34 -25.50
CA GLY A 49 -12.83 -12.89 -25.45
C GLY A 49 -11.72 -11.84 -25.39
N LYS A 50 -12.05 -10.57 -25.20
CA LYS A 50 -11.09 -9.45 -25.15
C LYS A 50 -10.66 -9.19 -23.71
N LYS A 51 -9.42 -8.69 -23.55
CA LYS A 51 -8.93 -8.17 -22.26
C LYS A 51 -9.23 -6.68 -22.14
N VAL A 52 -9.41 -6.20 -20.91
CA VAL A 52 -9.53 -4.77 -20.59
C VAL A 52 -8.37 -4.38 -19.69
N THR A 53 -7.55 -3.44 -20.15
CA THR A 53 -6.44 -2.89 -19.37
C THR A 53 -6.76 -1.47 -18.97
N ILE A 54 -6.70 -1.20 -17.67
CA ILE A 54 -6.79 0.14 -17.08
C ILE A 54 -5.39 0.45 -16.55
N SER A 55 -4.70 1.40 -17.18
CA SER A 55 -3.36 1.84 -16.76
C SER A 55 -3.33 2.14 -15.27
N ASP A 56 -2.22 1.80 -14.62
CA ASP A 56 -1.95 2.01 -13.20
C ASP A 56 -2.84 1.21 -12.21
N PHE A 57 -3.96 0.65 -12.67
CA PHE A 57 -4.85 -0.18 -11.87
C PHE A 57 -4.64 -1.68 -12.11
N GLY A 58 -4.79 -2.15 -13.34
CA GLY A 58 -4.65 -3.57 -13.68
C GLY A 58 -5.35 -3.99 -14.96
N THR A 59 -5.43 -5.31 -15.16
CA THR A 59 -6.01 -5.92 -16.36
C THR A 59 -7.03 -6.99 -16.00
N PHE A 60 -8.22 -6.89 -16.59
CA PHE A 60 -9.23 -7.93 -16.61
C PHE A 60 -9.00 -8.82 -17.84
N THR A 61 -8.90 -10.13 -17.64
CA THR A 61 -8.65 -11.11 -18.71
C THR A 61 -9.36 -12.42 -18.40
N LEU A 62 -9.51 -13.28 -19.41
CA LEU A 62 -9.96 -14.65 -19.24
C LEU A 62 -8.79 -15.58 -18.91
N SER A 63 -9.08 -16.65 -18.15
CA SER A 63 -8.18 -17.78 -17.92
C SER A 63 -8.94 -19.09 -18.03
N THR A 64 -8.30 -20.11 -18.59
CA THR A 64 -8.87 -21.46 -18.66
C THR A 64 -8.46 -22.26 -17.43
N ARG A 65 -9.42 -22.87 -16.75
CA ARG A 65 -9.18 -23.89 -15.73
C ARG A 65 -9.44 -25.27 -16.34
N SER A 66 -8.44 -26.16 -16.26
CA SER A 66 -8.56 -27.54 -16.72
C SER A 66 -9.58 -28.32 -15.90
N ALA A 67 -10.14 -29.37 -16.50
CA ALA A 67 -10.96 -30.30 -15.77
C ALA A 67 -10.14 -30.99 -14.67
N PHE A 68 -10.77 -31.28 -13.53
CA PHE A 68 -10.14 -31.99 -12.43
C PHE A 68 -11.17 -32.81 -11.64
N LYS A 69 -10.69 -33.80 -10.87
CA LYS A 69 -11.51 -34.52 -9.89
C LYS A 69 -11.44 -33.79 -8.55
N GLY A 70 -12.59 -33.36 -8.05
CA GLY A 70 -12.74 -32.75 -6.72
C GLY A 70 -13.59 -33.62 -5.80
N TYR A 71 -13.86 -33.12 -4.61
CA TYR A 71 -14.72 -33.77 -3.62
C TYR A 71 -15.83 -32.82 -3.21
N ASP A 72 -17.05 -33.33 -3.07
CA ASP A 72 -18.18 -32.59 -2.51
C ASP A 72 -17.93 -32.38 -1.00
N PRO A 73 -17.83 -31.13 -0.51
CA PRO A 73 -17.56 -30.85 0.90
C PRO A 73 -18.60 -31.44 1.87
N SER A 74 -19.83 -31.69 1.41
CA SER A 74 -20.93 -32.14 2.25
C SER A 74 -20.95 -33.65 2.45
N ASN A 75 -20.44 -34.44 1.51
CA ASN A 75 -20.53 -35.92 1.55
C ASN A 75 -19.23 -36.65 1.12
N ASN A 76 -18.18 -35.90 0.80
CA ASN A 76 -16.86 -36.39 0.39
C ASN A 76 -16.86 -37.32 -0.84
N LYS A 77 -17.92 -37.32 -1.65
CA LYS A 77 -17.96 -38.08 -2.89
C LYS A 77 -17.12 -37.40 -3.96
N THR A 78 -16.47 -38.22 -4.79
CA THR A 78 -15.71 -37.75 -5.95
C THR A 78 -16.64 -37.12 -6.97
N ILE A 79 -16.38 -35.87 -7.35
CA ILE A 79 -17.09 -35.16 -8.40
C ILE A 79 -16.12 -34.78 -9.53
N GLN A 80 -16.58 -34.84 -10.77
CA GLN A 80 -15.84 -34.32 -11.91
C GLN A 80 -16.18 -32.85 -12.12
N VAL A 81 -15.17 -31.98 -12.12
CA VAL A 81 -15.33 -30.56 -12.43
C VAL A 81 -14.87 -30.35 -13.88
N PRO A 82 -15.77 -29.91 -14.78
CA PRO A 82 -15.42 -29.73 -16.18
C PRO A 82 -14.47 -28.55 -16.40
N ARG A 83 -13.79 -28.55 -17.55
CA ARG A 83 -12.99 -27.40 -18.01
C ARG A 83 -13.90 -26.17 -18.11
N ARG A 84 -13.44 -25.03 -17.59
CA ARG A 84 -14.21 -23.78 -17.63
C ARG A 84 -13.32 -22.57 -17.84
N ILE A 85 -13.91 -21.53 -18.41
CA ILE A 85 -13.29 -20.21 -18.52
C ILE A 85 -13.70 -19.39 -17.30
N ILE A 86 -12.76 -18.66 -16.71
CA ILE A 86 -13.00 -17.76 -15.59
C ILE A 86 -12.46 -16.36 -15.89
N PRO A 87 -13.13 -15.29 -15.43
CA PRO A 87 -12.54 -13.96 -15.40
C PRO A 87 -11.44 -13.90 -14.34
N VAL A 88 -10.37 -13.16 -14.62
CA VAL A 88 -9.25 -12.92 -13.72
C VAL A 88 -8.89 -11.45 -13.78
N PHE A 89 -8.76 -10.81 -12.62
CA PHE A 89 -8.13 -9.51 -12.49
C PHE A 89 -6.65 -9.68 -12.12
N ARG A 90 -5.77 -9.05 -12.89
CA ARG A 90 -4.33 -8.96 -12.62
C ARG A 90 -4.01 -7.53 -12.21
N ALA A 91 -3.66 -7.33 -10.94
CA ALA A 91 -3.28 -6.01 -10.43
C ALA A 91 -2.03 -5.48 -11.16
N GLY A 92 -2.08 -4.19 -11.54
CA GLY A 92 -0.99 -3.45 -12.16
C GLY A 92 0.14 -3.17 -11.17
N LYS A 93 1.29 -2.70 -11.68
CA LYS A 93 2.47 -2.39 -10.84
C LYS A 93 2.13 -1.33 -9.79
N MET A 94 1.47 -0.24 -10.19
CA MET A 94 1.16 0.87 -9.28
C MET A 94 0.20 0.46 -8.15
N LEU A 95 -0.88 -0.26 -8.44
CA LEU A 95 -1.74 -0.81 -7.39
C LEU A 95 -0.99 -1.76 -6.44
N LYS A 96 -0.13 -2.64 -6.97
CA LYS A 96 0.70 -3.52 -6.14
C LYS A 96 1.65 -2.71 -5.26
N ASN A 97 2.31 -1.69 -5.80
CA ASN A 97 3.23 -0.84 -5.06
C ASN A 97 2.50 -0.06 -3.97
N ALA A 98 1.34 0.53 -4.26
CA ALA A 98 0.51 1.25 -3.30
C ALA A 98 0.05 0.36 -2.11
N LEU A 99 -0.17 -0.93 -2.35
CA LEU A 99 -0.47 -1.91 -1.28
C LEU A 99 0.79 -2.38 -0.52
N ASN A 100 1.96 -2.19 -1.13
CA ASN A 100 3.24 -2.66 -0.62
C ASN A 100 4.20 -1.54 -0.21
N LEU A 101 3.67 -0.33 0.03
CA LEU A 101 4.48 0.79 0.49
C LEU A 101 5.22 0.44 1.78
N PRO A 102 6.50 0.82 1.88
CA PRO A 102 7.26 0.64 3.11
C PRO A 102 6.68 1.57 4.17
N MET A 103 5.92 0.99 5.11
CA MET A 103 5.49 1.72 6.30
C MET A 103 6.60 1.72 7.34
N LEU A 104 6.65 2.76 8.18
CA LEU A 104 7.51 2.77 9.36
C LEU A 104 7.12 1.62 10.30
N ARG A 105 8.08 0.73 10.55
CA ARG A 105 7.98 -0.38 11.50
C ARG A 105 8.30 0.09 12.91
N ASN A 106 9.38 0.84 13.03
CA ASN A 106 9.91 1.29 14.31
C ASN A 106 10.63 2.64 14.12
N ILE A 107 10.59 3.45 15.17
CA ILE A 107 11.31 4.71 15.24
C ILE A 107 11.98 4.77 16.60
N SER A 108 13.29 5.02 16.64
CA SER A 108 14.05 5.12 17.89
C SER A 108 15.04 6.27 17.86
N LEU A 109 15.23 6.91 19.02
CA LEU A 109 16.26 7.92 19.23
C LEU A 109 17.59 7.18 19.37
N THR A 110 18.55 7.45 18.48
CA THR A 110 19.89 6.86 18.57
C THR A 110 20.87 7.81 19.22
N GLN A 111 20.66 9.13 19.05
CA GLN A 111 21.43 10.21 19.68
C GLN A 111 20.51 11.43 19.90
N PRO A 112 20.90 12.45 20.68
CA PRO A 112 20.04 13.61 20.96
C PRO A 112 19.48 14.32 19.72
N GLN A 113 20.14 14.23 18.57
CA GLN A 113 19.71 14.88 17.31
C GLN A 113 19.44 13.85 16.20
N GLN A 114 19.45 12.55 16.52
CA GLN A 114 19.46 11.49 15.52
C GLN A 114 18.38 10.44 15.82
N ILE A 115 17.60 10.14 14.79
CA ILE A 115 16.58 9.10 14.79
C ILE A 115 16.96 8.00 13.80
N ARG A 116 16.73 6.76 14.20
CA ARG A 116 16.62 5.62 13.29
C ARG A 116 15.15 5.39 12.95
N ALA A 117 14.84 5.33 11.66
CA ALA A 117 13.54 4.92 11.14
C ALA A 117 13.69 3.59 10.39
N GLU A 118 13.02 2.55 10.88
CA GLU A 118 13.02 1.22 10.27
C GLU A 118 11.73 1.00 9.50
N PHE A 119 11.82 0.33 8.35
CA PHE A 119 10.67 0.04 7.50
C PHE A 119 10.18 -1.41 7.65
N THR A 120 8.87 -1.57 7.53
CA THR A 120 8.19 -2.88 7.56
C THR A 120 8.61 -3.76 6.38
N ARG A 121 8.98 -3.13 5.26
CA ARG A 121 9.49 -3.77 4.05
C ARG A 121 10.71 -3.01 3.54
N LEU A 122 11.50 -3.66 2.72
CA LEU A 122 12.66 -3.02 2.09
C LEU A 122 12.21 -1.96 1.09
N VAL A 123 12.83 -0.78 1.16
CA VAL A 123 12.62 0.33 0.21
C VAL A 123 13.63 0.21 -0.94
N ASP A 124 13.24 0.60 -2.15
CA ASP A 124 14.19 0.73 -3.26
C ASP A 124 15.23 1.81 -2.91
N PRO A 125 16.54 1.51 -2.92
CA PRO A 125 17.58 2.51 -2.65
C PRO A 125 17.62 3.63 -3.69
N SER A 126 17.01 3.44 -4.86
CA SER A 126 16.94 4.42 -5.95
C SER A 126 15.74 5.36 -5.83
N ASP A 127 14.92 5.24 -4.77
CA ASP A 127 13.77 6.12 -4.57
C ASP A 127 14.23 7.55 -4.22
N GLU A 128 14.04 8.48 -5.15
CA GLU A 128 14.48 9.88 -5.02
C GLU A 128 13.86 10.59 -3.80
N ASN A 129 12.74 10.12 -3.26
CA ASN A 129 12.10 10.73 -2.10
C ASN A 129 12.66 10.24 -0.76
N LEU A 130 13.39 9.11 -0.75
CA LEU A 130 13.82 8.45 0.49
C LEU A 130 14.87 9.25 1.26
N LEU A 131 15.76 9.97 0.58
CA LEU A 131 16.89 10.68 1.20
C LEU A 131 16.73 12.20 1.18
N VAL A 132 15.54 12.70 0.84
CA VAL A 132 15.24 14.14 0.83
C VAL A 132 14.88 14.58 2.24
N ALA A 133 15.77 15.34 2.89
CA ALA A 133 15.58 15.77 4.27
C ALA A 133 14.28 16.57 4.49
N GLN A 134 13.84 17.33 3.48
CA GLN A 134 12.60 18.11 3.54
C GLN A 134 11.34 17.22 3.67
N ASN A 135 11.44 15.93 3.36
CA ASN A 135 10.34 14.98 3.51
C ASN A 135 10.13 14.54 4.96
N TYR A 136 11.05 14.86 5.88
CA TYR A 136 11.01 14.40 7.26
C TYR A 136 10.90 15.57 8.22
N LEU A 137 9.79 15.64 8.94
CA LEU A 137 9.58 16.63 10.00
C LEU A 137 9.26 15.96 11.31
N ILE A 138 9.79 16.51 12.40
CA ILE A 138 9.40 16.12 13.75
C ILE A 138 8.63 17.24 14.42
N GLN A 139 7.44 16.90 14.89
CA GLN A 139 6.59 17.77 15.69
C GLN A 139 6.79 17.42 17.16
N LEU A 140 7.28 18.36 17.96
CA LEU A 140 7.29 18.27 19.42
C LEU A 140 5.96 18.85 19.95
N ASP A 141 5.46 18.32 21.08
CA ASP A 141 4.10 18.57 21.62
C ASP A 141 3.62 20.05 21.55
N ASP A 142 4.52 21.04 21.68
CA ASP A 142 4.18 22.48 21.65
C ASP A 142 5.13 23.35 20.77
N ALA A 143 5.93 22.74 19.90
CA ALA A 143 6.88 23.48 19.05
C ALA A 143 6.43 23.57 17.59
N LYS A 144 7.09 24.39 16.77
CA LYS A 144 6.94 24.30 15.31
C LYS A 144 7.55 22.99 14.81
N PRO A 145 7.04 22.39 13.71
CA PRO A 145 7.66 21.21 13.12
C PRO A 145 9.10 21.54 12.71
N ILE A 146 10.03 20.69 13.12
CA ILE A 146 11.45 20.82 12.80
C ILE A 146 11.74 19.92 11.61
N THR A 147 12.32 20.48 10.55
CA THR A 147 12.72 19.70 9.36
C THR A 147 14.07 19.03 9.61
N ALA A 148 14.26 17.82 9.07
CA ALA A 148 15.55 17.15 9.12
C ALA A 148 16.64 17.95 8.39
N THR A 149 17.88 17.86 8.86
CA THR A 149 19.06 18.41 8.18
C THR A 149 19.62 17.44 7.15
N ASN A 150 19.60 16.15 7.45
CA ASN A 150 20.20 15.12 6.61
C ASN A 150 19.52 13.76 6.83
N VAL A 151 19.43 12.96 5.76
CA VAL A 151 18.87 11.61 5.77
C VAL A 151 19.79 10.67 5.03
N GLU A 152 20.17 9.57 5.69
CA GLU A 152 21.15 8.62 5.16
C GLU A 152 20.62 7.19 5.26
N ILE A 153 21.05 6.33 4.34
CA ILE A 153 20.82 4.89 4.45
C ILE A 153 21.66 4.35 5.59
N GLU A 154 21.01 3.71 6.57
CA GLU A 154 21.72 3.12 7.72
C GLU A 154 21.90 1.62 7.58
N HIS A 155 20.90 0.91 7.04
CA HIS A 155 20.99 -0.54 6.83
C HIS A 155 20.34 -0.95 5.51
N GLN A 156 21.07 -1.75 4.73
CA GLN A 156 20.59 -2.40 3.51
C GLN A 156 20.59 -3.91 3.68
N GLU A 157 19.64 -4.56 3.04
CA GLU A 157 19.52 -6.02 2.96
C GLU A 157 19.42 -6.44 1.50
N GLU A 158 19.95 -7.62 1.19
CA GLU A 158 19.77 -8.26 -0.10
C GLU A 158 18.52 -9.14 -0.10
N TYR A 159 17.78 -9.14 -1.21
CA TYR A 159 16.59 -9.96 -1.37
C TYR A 159 16.47 -10.49 -2.79
N SER A 160 15.86 -11.68 -2.93
CA SER A 160 15.49 -12.25 -4.22
C SER A 160 14.11 -11.72 -4.63
N ASP A 161 14.04 -11.14 -5.83
CA ASP A 161 12.78 -10.84 -6.50
C ASP A 161 12.37 -12.05 -7.34
N SER A 162 11.14 -12.53 -7.19
CA SER A 162 10.59 -13.64 -7.98
C SER A 162 10.74 -13.52 -9.50
N ASN A 163 10.94 -12.30 -10.03
CA ASN A 163 11.15 -12.04 -11.45
C ASN A 163 12.63 -11.83 -11.86
N SER A 164 13.58 -11.93 -10.94
CA SER A 164 15.01 -11.70 -11.16
C SER A 164 15.85 -12.85 -10.63
N LYS A 165 16.82 -13.32 -11.40
CA LYS A 165 17.85 -14.27 -10.91
C LYS A 165 18.90 -13.59 -10.03
N GLU A 166 19.02 -12.27 -10.13
CA GLU A 166 19.97 -11.48 -9.35
C GLU A 166 19.35 -10.98 -8.04
N LEU A 167 20.15 -10.99 -6.98
CA LEU A 167 19.82 -10.39 -5.69
C LEU A 167 19.75 -8.86 -5.83
N LYS A 168 18.66 -8.29 -5.33
CA LYS A 168 18.46 -6.84 -5.28
C LYS A 168 18.80 -6.33 -3.89
N LYS A 169 19.28 -5.09 -3.80
CA LYS A 169 19.46 -4.39 -2.52
C LYS A 169 18.20 -3.60 -2.17
N GLY A 170 17.89 -3.56 -0.88
CA GLY A 170 16.78 -2.81 -0.36
C GLY A 170 17.11 -2.18 0.99
N VAL A 171 16.61 -0.98 1.24
CA VAL A 171 16.85 -0.22 2.47
C VAL A 171 15.91 -0.71 3.56
N ARG A 172 16.47 -1.19 4.68
CA ARG A 172 15.70 -1.59 5.87
C ARG A 172 15.51 -0.43 6.83
N SER A 173 16.53 0.41 6.99
CA SER A 173 16.47 1.56 7.88
C SER A 173 17.25 2.75 7.34
N ILE A 174 16.74 3.93 7.67
CA ILE A 174 17.41 5.21 7.44
C ILE A 174 17.73 5.88 8.78
N ARG A 175 18.77 6.69 8.74
CA ARG A 175 19.15 7.62 9.79
C ARG A 175 18.67 9.01 9.39
N ILE A 176 18.00 9.70 10.31
CA ILE A 176 17.51 11.05 10.12
C ILE A 176 18.13 11.93 11.18
N ASN A 177 18.80 13.00 10.74
CA ASN A 177 19.43 13.98 11.61
C ASN A 177 18.57 15.25 11.66
N PHE A 178 18.47 15.87 12.84
CA PHE A 178 17.73 17.10 13.08
C PHE A 178 18.68 18.19 13.60
N PRO A 179 18.37 19.48 13.39
CA PRO A 179 19.24 20.57 13.82
C PRO A 179 19.20 20.83 15.33
N GLU A 180 18.16 20.35 16.03
CA GLU A 180 17.92 20.60 17.44
C GLU A 180 17.87 19.30 18.24
N HIS A 181 18.19 19.39 19.54
CA HIS A 181 18.08 18.27 20.46
C HIS A 181 16.62 17.86 20.61
N LEU A 182 16.34 16.62 20.23
CA LEU A 182 15.08 15.94 20.40
C LEU A 182 14.98 15.50 21.87
N LEU A 183 14.45 16.40 22.70
CA LEU A 183 14.17 16.15 24.12
C LEU A 183 13.30 14.89 24.31
N GLU A 184 13.31 14.27 25.50
CA GLU A 184 12.44 13.12 25.88
C GLU A 184 10.92 13.45 25.95
N LYS A 185 10.48 14.52 25.29
CA LYS A 185 9.06 14.92 25.17
C LYS A 185 8.35 14.04 24.14
N LYS A 186 7.05 13.82 24.30
CA LYS A 186 6.31 13.06 23.27
C LYS A 186 6.41 13.84 21.96
N SER A 187 6.59 13.08 20.88
CA SER A 187 6.95 13.62 19.58
C SER A 187 6.18 12.90 18.50
N LYS A 188 6.06 13.50 17.32
CA LYS A 188 5.40 12.87 16.18
C LYS A 188 6.24 13.09 14.94
N LEU A 189 6.63 12.00 14.28
CA LEU A 189 7.30 12.09 12.99
C LEU A 189 6.22 12.17 11.91
N GLN A 190 6.33 13.21 11.10
CA GLN A 190 5.55 13.41 9.90
C GLN A 190 6.46 13.17 8.70
N ILE A 191 6.06 12.25 7.82
CA ILE A 191 6.71 12.07 6.53
C ILE A 191 5.83 12.72 5.47
N GLN A 192 6.34 13.77 4.87
CA GLN A 192 5.76 14.42 3.70
C GLN A 192 6.24 13.66 2.46
N ASN A 193 5.30 13.30 1.57
CA ASN A 193 5.59 12.58 0.34
C ASN A 193 6.42 11.28 0.57
N PRO A 194 5.88 10.31 1.33
CA PRO A 194 6.59 9.07 1.58
C PRO A 194 6.92 8.37 0.26
N PRO A 195 8.03 7.60 0.20
CA PRO A 195 8.41 6.86 -0.99
C PRO A 195 7.21 6.06 -1.53
N GLN A 196 6.71 6.49 -2.70
CA GLN A 196 5.63 5.92 -3.53
C GLN A 196 4.15 6.12 -3.11
N ASP A 197 3.80 7.19 -2.38
CA ASP A 197 2.38 7.58 -2.24
C ASP A 197 1.86 8.38 -3.46
N LEU A 198 0.94 7.79 -4.24
CA LEU A 198 0.26 8.42 -5.39
C LEU A 198 -0.84 9.42 -5.03
N SER A 199 -1.18 9.54 -3.76
CA SER A 199 -2.26 10.37 -3.22
C SER A 199 -1.77 11.63 -2.50
N GLY A 200 -0.46 11.85 -2.37
CA GLY A 200 0.11 13.04 -1.74
C GLY A 200 -0.29 13.21 -0.27
N ASN A 201 -0.65 12.12 0.40
CA ASN A 201 -1.05 12.12 1.80
C ASN A 201 0.16 12.13 2.73
N ARG A 202 0.08 12.98 3.74
CA ARG A 202 1.06 13.05 4.84
C ARG A 202 0.87 11.81 5.72
N SER A 203 1.88 10.97 5.83
CA SER A 203 1.84 9.87 6.81
C SER A 203 2.32 10.41 8.17
N GLU A 204 1.49 10.20 9.17
CA GLU A 204 1.67 10.74 10.52
C GLU A 204 1.88 9.58 11.50
N THR A 205 3.09 9.43 12.06
CA THR A 205 3.41 8.34 12.99
C THR A 205 3.74 8.89 14.38
N PRO A 206 2.93 8.60 15.42
CA PRO A 206 3.24 9.02 16.78
C PRO A 206 4.51 8.33 17.29
N ILE A 207 5.39 9.07 17.96
CA ILE A 207 6.59 8.56 18.61
C ILE A 207 6.47 8.74 20.11
N PHE A 208 6.64 7.64 20.84
CA PHE A 208 6.77 7.66 22.29
C PHE A 208 8.20 7.26 22.63
N TRP A 209 8.96 8.19 23.20
CA TRP A 209 10.26 7.84 23.77
C TRP A 209 10.04 7.02 25.04
N PRO A 210 10.76 5.91 25.24
CA PRO A 210 10.78 5.27 26.54
C PRO A 210 11.31 6.31 27.54
N ARG A 211 10.50 6.67 28.55
CA ARG A 211 10.99 7.46 29.68
C ARG A 211 12.05 6.60 30.39
N LYS A 212 13.24 7.15 30.58
CA LYS A 212 14.23 6.54 31.50
C LYS A 212 13.68 6.55 32.92
#